data_AF-A0A353T3M1-F1
#
_entry.id   AF-A0A353T3M1-F1
#
_cell.length_a   1.000
_cell.length_b   1.000
_cell.length_c   1.000
_cell.angle_alpha   90.00
_cell.angle_beta   90.00
_cell.angle_gamma   90.00
#
_symmetry.space_group_name_H-M   'P 1'
#
loop_
_entity.id
_entity.type
_entity.pdbx_description
1 polymer ?
#
loop_
_entity_poly.entity_id
_entity_poly.type
_entity_poly.pdbx_seq_one_letter_code
_entity_poly.pdbx_strand_id
1 'polypeptide(L)'
;AFYDYTHGATLTAVWASWARFQYKQAVDRFARYARKVWGMTETDDEKAAFSGIEATEKFFSEVGMPVSLHELGLSATEDDIKALALNATQGDTLKFSRLIPLGAKEIEEIYRMAR
;
A
#
# COMPACT_ATOMS: atom_id res chain seq x y z
N ALA A 1 -2.20 13.89 12.71
CA ALA A 1 -1.57 12.59 12.98
C ALA A 1 -2.31 11.97 14.15
N PHE A 2 -3.12 10.94 13.92
CA PHE A 2 -3.93 10.31 15.00
C PHE A 2 -3.07 9.42 15.91
N TYR A 3 -1.93 8.97 15.38
CA TYR A 3 -0.87 8.28 16.12
C TYR A 3 0.46 8.97 15.79
N ASP A 4 1.30 9.16 16.79
CA ASP A 4 2.56 9.91 16.72
C ASP A 4 3.68 9.04 16.10
N TYR A 5 3.41 8.43 14.95
CA TYR A 5 4.37 7.67 14.15
C TYR A 5 4.98 8.56 13.08
N THR A 6 6.24 8.32 12.76
CA THR A 6 6.92 9.03 11.66
C THR A 6 6.19 8.79 10.34
N HIS A 7 5.96 9.87 9.58
CA HIS A 7 5.14 9.85 8.35
C HIS A 7 5.54 8.76 7.34
N GLY A 8 6.83 8.39 7.30
CA GLY A 8 7.34 7.31 6.46
C GLY A 8 6.96 5.90 6.94
N ALA A 9 6.96 5.63 8.24
CA ALA A 9 6.64 4.32 8.80
C ALA A 9 5.16 3.96 8.60
N THR A 10 4.28 4.95 8.68
CA THR A 10 2.85 4.75 8.34
C THR A 10 2.63 4.44 6.87
N LEU A 11 3.50 4.93 5.97
CA LEU A 11 3.38 4.70 4.53
C LEU A 11 3.87 3.29 4.14
N THR A 12 5.00 2.85 4.67
CA THR A 12 5.55 1.52 4.36
C THR A 12 4.63 0.41 4.86
N ALA A 13 3.98 0.62 6.01
CA ALA A 13 3.05 -0.32 6.63
C ALA A 13 1.80 -0.62 5.78
N VAL A 14 1.43 0.27 4.85
CA VAL A 14 0.23 0.11 4.00
C VAL A 14 0.56 -0.04 2.52
N TRP A 15 1.82 0.22 2.12
CA TRP A 15 2.21 0.29 0.71
C TRP A 15 1.97 -1.02 -0.04
N ALA A 16 2.34 -2.15 0.57
CA ALA A 16 2.25 -3.44 -0.10
C ALA A 16 0.78 -3.86 -0.32
N SER A 17 -0.09 -3.61 0.66
CA SER A 17 -1.53 -3.84 0.57
C SER A 17 -2.19 -2.93 -0.47
N TRP A 18 -1.83 -1.64 -0.49
CA TRP A 18 -2.24 -0.70 -1.52
C TRP A 18 -1.82 -1.14 -2.93
N ALA A 19 -0.57 -1.59 -3.07
CA ALA A 19 -0.02 -2.03 -4.34
C ALA A 19 -0.74 -3.30 -4.84
N ARG A 20 -0.93 -4.30 -3.97
CA ARG A 20 -1.70 -5.52 -4.27
C ARG A 20 -3.15 -5.23 -4.64
N PHE A 21 -3.77 -4.22 -4.02
CA PHE A 21 -5.13 -3.82 -4.35
C PHE A 21 -5.23 -3.19 -5.75
N GLN A 22 -4.26 -2.36 -6.14
CA GLN A 22 -4.37 -1.58 -7.38
C GLN A 22 -3.65 -2.16 -8.60
N TYR A 23 -2.64 -3.02 -8.44
CA TYR A 23 -1.75 -3.36 -9.57
C TYR A 23 -2.48 -3.99 -10.75
N LYS A 24 -3.57 -4.74 -10.50
CA LYS A 24 -4.37 -5.38 -11.55
C LYS A 24 -5.01 -4.41 -12.53
N GLN A 25 -5.18 -3.14 -12.16
CA GLN A 25 -5.76 -2.13 -13.04
C GLN A 25 -4.68 -1.31 -13.77
N ALA A 26 -3.40 -1.55 -13.46
CA ALA A 26 -2.25 -0.86 -14.05
C ALA A 26 -1.06 -1.81 -14.20
N VAL A 27 -1.32 -3.04 -14.67
CA VAL A 27 -0.36 -4.14 -14.69
C VAL A 27 0.90 -3.76 -15.46
N ASP A 28 0.77 -3.11 -16.61
CA ASP A 28 1.89 -2.63 -17.42
C ASP A 28 2.81 -1.65 -16.67
N ARG A 29 2.22 -0.79 -15.83
CA ARG A 29 2.93 0.21 -15.04
C ARG A 29 3.71 -0.44 -13.91
N PHE A 30 3.09 -1.38 -13.19
CA PHE A 30 3.74 -2.13 -12.12
C PHE A 30 4.79 -3.10 -12.65
N ALA A 31 4.55 -3.74 -13.79
CA ALA A 31 5.54 -4.58 -14.48
C ALA A 31 6.75 -3.74 -14.90
N ARG A 32 6.54 -2.56 -15.49
CA ARG A 32 7.62 -1.64 -15.83
C ARG A 32 8.42 -1.19 -14.61
N TYR A 33 7.73 -0.87 -13.52
CA TYR A 33 8.37 -0.56 -12.24
C TYR A 33 9.27 -1.71 -11.77
N ALA A 34 8.74 -2.93 -11.74
CA ALA A 34 9.47 -4.13 -11.34
C ALA A 34 10.73 -4.34 -12.18
N ARG A 35 10.64 -4.21 -13.51
CA ARG A 35 11.78 -4.39 -14.41
C ARG A 35 12.81 -3.27 -14.29
N LYS A 36 12.36 -2.02 -14.15
CA LYS A 36 13.26 -0.85 -14.17
C LYS A 36 13.91 -0.55 -12.83
N VAL A 37 13.22 -0.82 -11.73
CA VAL A 37 13.70 -0.52 -10.38
C VAL A 37 14.33 -1.75 -9.74
N TRP A 38 13.69 -2.91 -9.89
CA TRP A 38 14.13 -4.16 -9.26
C TRP A 38 14.86 -5.11 -10.21
N GLY A 39 15.02 -4.74 -11.49
CA GLY A 39 15.74 -5.55 -12.47
C GLY A 39 15.07 -6.87 -12.83
N MET A 40 13.76 -7.01 -12.58
CA MET A 40 13.02 -8.23 -12.89
C MET A 40 13.10 -8.56 -14.39
N THR A 41 13.32 -9.82 -14.72
CA THR A 41 13.40 -10.31 -16.12
C THR A 41 12.14 -11.07 -16.56
N GLU A 42 11.15 -11.19 -15.67
CA GLU A 42 9.90 -11.86 -15.98
C GLU A 42 9.17 -11.16 -17.13
N THR A 43 8.80 -11.97 -18.13
CA THR A 43 8.16 -11.54 -19.37
C THR A 43 6.65 -11.35 -19.20
N ASP A 44 6.03 -12.11 -18.30
CA ASP A 44 4.63 -11.93 -17.94
C ASP A 44 4.46 -10.67 -17.09
N ASP A 45 3.64 -9.72 -17.55
CA ASP A 45 3.50 -8.44 -16.85
C ASP A 45 2.83 -8.59 -15.48
N GLU A 46 1.89 -9.53 -15.31
CA GLU A 46 1.20 -9.71 -14.02
C GLU A 46 2.15 -10.29 -12.98
N LYS A 47 2.93 -11.31 -13.36
CA LYS A 47 3.98 -11.88 -12.50
C LYS A 47 5.08 -10.88 -12.21
N ALA A 48 5.55 -10.14 -13.21
CA ALA A 48 6.56 -9.11 -13.01
C ALA A 48 6.06 -8.03 -12.04
N ALA A 49 4.83 -7.55 -12.21
CA ALA A 49 4.20 -6.59 -11.31
C ALA A 49 4.16 -7.12 -9.87
N PHE A 50 3.69 -8.36 -9.67
CA PHE A 50 3.60 -8.98 -8.36
C PHE A 50 4.99 -9.13 -7.71
N SER A 51 5.98 -9.65 -8.43
CA SER A 51 7.35 -9.79 -7.91
C SER A 51 8.00 -8.45 -7.56
N GLY A 52 7.68 -7.37 -8.30
CA GLY A 52 8.15 -6.03 -7.96
C GLY A 52 7.55 -5.50 -6.65
N ILE A 53 6.30 -5.86 -6.35
CA ILE A 53 5.64 -5.51 -5.08
C ILE A 53 6.32 -6.26 -3.93
N GLU A 54 6.54 -7.56 -4.07
CA GLU A 54 7.25 -8.38 -3.07
C GLU A 54 8.67 -7.89 -2.82
N ALA A 55 9.41 -7.51 -3.87
CA ALA A 55 10.76 -6.97 -3.73
C ALA A 55 10.78 -5.66 -2.92
N THR A 56 9.77 -4.81 -3.09
CA THR A 56 9.66 -3.54 -2.37
C THR A 56 9.28 -3.75 -0.91
N GLU A 57 8.33 -4.64 -0.65
CA GLU A 57 7.96 -5.03 0.72
C GLU A 57 9.15 -5.63 1.46
N LYS A 58 9.87 -6.56 0.82
CA LYS A 58 11.09 -7.14 1.38
C LYS A 58 12.14 -6.07 1.68
N PHE A 59 12.36 -5.13 0.78
CA PHE A 59 13.29 -4.03 1.00
C PHE A 59 12.91 -3.18 2.23
N PHE A 60 11.63 -2.84 2.40
CA PHE A 60 11.16 -2.12 3.59
C PHE A 60 11.48 -2.90 4.87
N SER A 61 11.20 -4.20 4.89
CA SER A 61 11.57 -5.06 6.02
C SER A 61 13.08 -5.08 6.28
N GLU A 62 13.91 -5.18 5.23
CA GLU A 62 15.38 -5.19 5.34
C GLU A 62 15.96 -3.87 5.90
N VAL A 63 15.34 -2.73 5.62
CA VAL A 63 15.77 -1.43 6.17
C VAL A 63 15.11 -1.09 7.51
N GLY A 64 14.41 -2.05 8.13
CA GLY A 64 13.78 -1.89 9.45
C GLY A 64 12.51 -1.04 9.43
N MET A 65 11.87 -0.90 8.27
CA MET A 65 10.57 -0.25 8.14
C MET A 65 9.44 -1.28 8.26
N PRO A 66 8.33 -0.94 8.93
CA PRO A 66 7.20 -1.85 9.08
C PRO A 66 6.50 -2.06 7.73
N VAL A 67 6.07 -3.29 7.47
CA VAL A 67 5.31 -3.68 6.26
C VAL A 67 3.84 -4.00 6.53
N SER A 68 3.43 -3.95 7.80
CA SER A 68 2.03 -4.09 8.24
C SER A 68 1.72 -3.11 9.38
N LEU A 69 0.43 -2.87 9.63
CA LEU A 69 -0.04 -2.10 10.77
C LEU A 69 0.34 -2.79 12.09
N HIS A 70 0.33 -4.13 12.13
CA HIS A 70 0.78 -4.88 13.28
C HIS A 70 2.25 -4.61 13.64
N GLU A 71 3.14 -4.64 12.63
CA GLU A 71 4.57 -4.33 12.82
C GLU A 71 4.82 -2.88 13.22
N LEU A 72 3.96 -1.97 12.78
CA LEU A 72 3.96 -0.57 13.21
C LEU A 72 3.54 -0.41 14.69
N GLY A 73 3.08 -1.48 15.35
CA GLY A 73 2.56 -1.44 16.72
C GLY A 73 1.13 -0.94 16.81
N LEU A 74 0.42 -0.86 15.67
CA LEU A 74 -0.97 -0.45 15.60
C LEU A 74 -1.88 -1.68 15.60
N SER A 75 -2.48 -1.96 16.75
CA SER A 75 -3.65 -2.84 16.83
C SER A 75 -4.91 -2.03 16.53
N ALA A 76 -5.06 -1.57 15.28
CA ALA A 76 -6.19 -0.77 14.85
C ALA A 76 -7.50 -1.59 14.94
N THR A 77 -8.49 -1.06 15.65
CA THR A 77 -9.85 -1.61 15.66
C THR A 77 -10.56 -1.29 14.35
N GLU A 78 -11.70 -1.94 14.05
CA GLU A 78 -12.50 -1.61 12.87
C GLU A 78 -12.95 -0.15 12.85
N ASP A 79 -13.20 0.45 14.02
CA ASP A 79 -13.57 1.87 14.12
C ASP A 79 -12.36 2.78 13.88
N ASP A 80 -11.16 2.38 14.30
CA ASP A 80 -9.91 3.08 13.96
C ASP A 80 -9.65 3.03 12.45
N ILE A 81 -9.85 1.87 11.81
CA ILE A 81 -9.70 1.71 10.36
C ILE A 81 -10.65 2.66 9.60
N LYS A 82 -11.92 2.72 9.99
CA LYS A 82 -12.89 3.66 9.39
C LYS A 82 -12.50 5.11 9.61
N ALA A 83 -12.07 5.46 10.82
CA ALA A 83 -11.64 6.82 11.14
C ALA A 83 -10.39 7.22 10.34
N LEU A 84 -9.42 6.33 10.21
CA LEU A 84 -8.20 6.52 9.41
C LEU A 84 -8.52 6.65 7.92
N ALA A 85 -9.42 5.81 7.39
CA ALA A 85 -9.84 5.86 6.00
C ALA A 85 -10.57 7.17 5.67
N LEU A 86 -11.51 7.59 6.53
CA LEU A 86 -12.24 8.84 6.38
C LEU A 86 -11.30 10.06 6.50
N ASN A 87 -10.33 10.01 7.42
CA ASN A 87 -9.34 11.08 7.56
C ASN A 87 -8.43 11.17 6.34
N ALA A 88 -7.94 10.04 5.84
CA ALA A 88 -7.11 9.98 4.64
C ALA A 88 -7.82 10.67 3.48
N THR A 89 -9.08 10.31 3.20
CA THR A 89 -9.89 10.88 2.11
C THR A 89 -10.44 12.29 2.36
N GLN A 90 -10.05 12.96 3.45
CA GLN A 90 -10.62 14.24 3.89
C GLN A 90 -12.16 14.20 3.91
N GLY A 91 -12.73 13.16 4.50
CA GLY A 91 -14.17 12.95 4.50
C GLY A 91 -14.73 12.56 3.13
N ASP A 92 -14.00 11.73 2.38
CA ASP A 92 -14.35 11.28 1.02
C ASP A 92 -14.35 12.38 -0.07
N THR A 93 -13.79 13.55 0.25
CA THR A 93 -13.67 14.68 -0.70
C THR A 93 -12.42 14.56 -1.59
N LEU A 94 -11.43 13.78 -1.17
CA LEU A 94 -10.24 13.43 -1.95
C LEU A 94 -10.29 11.98 -2.38
N LYS A 95 -10.16 11.76 -3.70
CA LYS A 95 -9.94 10.43 -4.27
C LYS A 95 -8.45 10.21 -4.47
N PHE A 96 -7.88 9.24 -3.77
CA PHE A 96 -6.46 8.91 -3.94
C PHE A 96 -6.23 8.10 -5.21
N SER A 97 -5.02 8.21 -5.76
CA SER A 97 -4.55 7.55 -6.97
C SER A 97 -5.10 8.13 -8.28
N ARG A 98 -4.17 8.37 -9.22
CA ARG A 98 -4.48 8.71 -10.62
C ARG A 98 -4.75 7.47 -11.48
N LEU A 99 -4.59 6.27 -10.91
CA LEU A 99 -4.86 5.01 -11.59
C LEU A 99 -6.34 4.64 -11.44
N ILE A 100 -6.82 4.65 -10.20
CA ILE A 100 -8.21 4.37 -9.84
C ILE A 100 -8.58 5.34 -8.73
N PRO A 101 -9.72 6.02 -8.79
CA PRO A 101 -10.14 6.85 -7.68
C PRO A 101 -10.44 5.98 -6.44
N LEU A 102 -9.63 6.08 -5.39
CA LEU A 102 -9.83 5.41 -4.10
C LEU A 102 -10.66 6.33 -3.19
N GLY A 103 -11.89 5.93 -2.88
CA GLY A 103 -12.73 6.56 -1.86
C GLY A 103 -12.55 5.87 -0.50
N ALA A 104 -13.34 6.29 0.48
CA ALA A 104 -13.21 5.79 1.85
C ALA A 104 -13.33 4.26 1.95
N LYS A 105 -14.21 3.64 1.16
CA LYS A 105 -14.42 2.19 1.14
C LYS A 105 -13.19 1.41 0.66
N GLU A 106 -12.55 1.87 -0.41
CA GLU A 106 -11.35 1.22 -0.93
C GLU A 106 -10.18 1.39 0.04
N ILE A 107 -10.09 2.54 0.71
CA ILE A 107 -9.06 2.79 1.72
C ILE A 107 -9.28 1.91 2.97
N GLU A 108 -10.53 1.70 3.42
CA GLU A 108 -10.84 0.75 4.49
C GLU A 108 -10.35 -0.66 4.15
N GLU A 109 -10.61 -1.14 2.93
CA GLU A 109 -10.19 -2.47 2.51
C GLU A 109 -8.67 -2.60 2.45
N ILE A 110 -7.97 -1.58 1.97
CA ILE A 110 -6.50 -1.54 1.97
C ILE A 110 -5.96 -1.59 3.40
N TYR A 111 -6.56 -0.88 4.36
CA TYR A 111 -6.17 -0.95 5.76
C TYR A 111 -6.45 -2.33 6.37
N ARG A 112 -7.58 -2.98 6.03
CA ARG A 112 -7.85 -4.37 6.45
C ARG A 112 -6.82 -5.34 5.89
N MET A 113 -6.40 -5.17 4.64
CA MET A 113 -5.34 -5.96 4.01
C MET A 113 -3.95 -5.69 4.63
N ALA A 114 -3.74 -4.51 5.21
CA ALA A 114 -2.49 -4.11 5.85
C ALA A 114 -2.41 -4.47 7.34
N ARG A 115 -3.49 -5.02 7.90
CA ARG A 115 -3.56 -5.45 9.31
C ARG A 115 -2.64 -6.62 9.57
#